data_AF-A0A847P5S3-F1
#
_entry.id   AF-A0A847P5S3-F1
#
_cell.length_a   1.000
_cell.length_b   1.000
_cell.length_c   1.000
_cell.angle_alpha   90.00
_cell.angle_beta   90.00
_cell.angle_gamma   90.00
#
_symmetry.space_group_name_H-M   'P 1'
#
loop_
_entity.id
_entity.type
_entity.pdbx_description
1 polymer ?
#
loop_
_entity_poly.entity_id
_entity_poly.type
_entity_poly.pdbx_seq_one_letter_code
_entity_poly.pdbx_strand_id
1 'polypeptide(L)' 'MGQEEQILYRTDVMTIEEAMEYLRMTRKTLLKLSGEGKIDGAVKIGKQWRYSRRRLFEMIEGKSA' A
#
# COMPACT_ATOMS: atom_id res chain seq x y z
N MET A 1 -12.96 -10.81 20.77
CA MET A 1 -12.33 -10.34 19.52
C MET A 1 -11.31 -9.30 19.90
N GLY A 2 -10.05 -9.64 19.66
CA GLY A 2 -8.89 -9.13 20.38
C GLY A 2 -8.50 -7.70 19.99
N GLN A 3 -7.85 -7.02 20.93
CA GLN A 3 -7.28 -5.68 20.79
C GLN A 3 -6.21 -5.58 19.69
N GLU A 4 -5.82 -6.69 19.06
CA GLU A 4 -4.86 -6.77 17.95
C GLU A 4 -5.38 -6.06 16.69
N GLU A 5 -6.69 -6.10 16.43
CA GLU A 5 -7.29 -5.44 15.27
C GLU A 5 -7.18 -3.90 15.35
N GLN A 6 -7.06 -3.34 16.56
CA GLN A 6 -6.95 -1.90 16.77
C GLN A 6 -5.55 -1.32 16.52
N ILE A 7 -4.48 -2.13 16.56
CA ILE A 7 -3.11 -1.68 16.22
C ILE A 7 -3.01 -1.44 14.70
N LEU A 8 -3.74 -2.23 13.91
CA LEU A 8 -3.80 -2.16 12.45
C LEU A 8 -4.44 -0.85 11.93
N TYR A 9 -5.28 -0.20 12.73
CA TYR A 9 -5.92 1.08 12.40
C TYR A 9 -5.11 2.33 12.79
N ARG A 10 -3.99 2.19 13.52
CA ARG A 10 -3.14 3.34 13.88
C ARG A 10 -2.01 3.62 12.89
N THR A 11 -1.67 2.65 12.05
CA THR A 11 -0.63 2.82 11.04
C THR A 11 -1.27 2.82 9.66
N ASP A 12 -1.23 3.95 8.96
CA ASP A 12 -1.62 4.10 7.55
C ASP A 12 -0.75 3.30 6.56
N VAL A 13 -0.08 2.25 7.04
CA VAL A 13 0.94 1.49 6.34
C VAL A 13 0.41 0.08 6.07
N MET A 14 0.40 -0.30 4.81
CA MET A 14 -0.01 -1.61 4.32
C MET A 14 1.19 -2.42 3.84
N THR A 15 1.10 -3.73 4.02
CA THR A 15 1.94 -4.75 3.38
C THR A 15 1.60 -4.86 1.90
N ILE A 16 2.35 -5.70 1.18
CA ILE A 16 2.06 -5.94 -0.23
C ILE A 16 0.78 -6.75 -0.40
N GLU A 17 0.48 -7.67 0.51
CA GLU A 17 -0.74 -8.47 0.52
C GLU A 17 -1.97 -7.58 0.70
N GLU A 18 -1.96 -6.70 1.70
CA GLU A 18 -3.06 -5.75 1.95
C GLU A 18 -3.22 -4.76 0.79
N ALA A 19 -2.12 -4.27 0.21
CA ALA A 19 -2.18 -3.40 -0.96
C ALA A 19 -2.69 -4.12 -2.21
N MET A 20 -2.39 -5.41 -2.38
CA MET A 20 -2.96 -6.23 -3.46
C MET A 20 -4.48 -6.37 -3.32
N GLU A 21 -4.96 -6.64 -2.11
CA GLU A 21 -6.40 -6.73 -1.83
C GLU A 21 -7.08 -5.38 -2.03
N TYR A 22 -6.47 -4.30 -1.53
CA TYR A 22 -6.99 -2.94 -1.63
C TYR A 22 -7.11 -2.46 -3.08
N LEU A 23 -6.05 -2.62 -3.87
CA LEU A 23 -6.01 -2.19 -5.28
C LEU A 23 -6.63 -3.23 -6.23
N ARG A 24 -6.97 -4.43 -5.72
CA ARG A 24 -7.41 -5.59 -6.51
C ARG A 24 -6.42 -5.96 -7.62
N MET A 25 -5.14 -6.01 -7.26
CA MET A 25 -4.03 -6.25 -8.19
C MET A 25 -3.26 -7.52 -7.85
N THR A 26 -2.68 -8.16 -8.87
CA THR A 26 -1.76 -9.27 -8.64
C THR A 26 -0.44 -8.79 -8.03
N ARG A 27 0.22 -9.66 -7.25
CA ARG A 27 1.55 -9.39 -6.67
C ARG A 27 2.55 -8.95 -7.72
N LYS A 28 2.57 -9.63 -8.87
CA LYS A 28 3.52 -9.36 -9.96
C LYS A 28 3.34 -7.94 -10.51
N THR A 29 2.09 -7.54 -10.74
CA THR A 29 1.79 -6.19 -11.23
C THR A 29 2.15 -5.14 -10.18
N LEU A 30 1.77 -5.36 -8.92
CA LEU A 30 2.04 -4.41 -7.85
C LEU A 30 3.56 -4.23 -7.62
N LEU A 31 4.34 -5.32 -7.54
CA LEU A 31 5.80 -5.23 -7.44
C LEU A 31 6.44 -4.48 -8.61
N LYS A 32 5.96 -4.73 -9.83
CA LYS A 32 6.46 -4.06 -11.04
C LYS A 32 6.21 -2.56 -10.96
N LEU A 33 4.97 -2.15 -10.67
CA LEU A 33 4.60 -0.74 -10.61
C LEU A 33 5.29 0.00 -9.45
N SER A 34 5.43 -0.64 -8.28
CA SER A 34 6.20 -0.08 -7.16
C SER A 34 7.67 0.10 -7.52
N GLY A 35 8.28 -0.88 -8.20
CA GLY A 35 9.65 -0.77 -8.71
C GLY A 35 9.83 0.31 -9.78
N GLU A 36 8.80 0.56 -10.58
CA GLU A 36 8.75 1.64 -11.57
C GLU A 36 8.41 3.02 -10.97
N GLY A 37 8.10 3.09 -9.66
CA GLY A 37 7.71 4.35 -9.00
C GLY A 37 6.32 4.86 -9.39
N LYS A 38 5.45 4.00 -9.94
CA LYS A 38 4.09 4.33 -10.39
C LYS A 38 3.02 4.20 -9.31
N ILE A 39 3.41 3.78 -8.12
CA ILE A 39 2.50 3.60 -6.99
C ILE A 39 2.83 4.64 -5.94
N ASP A 40 1.98 5.64 -5.81
CA ASP A 40 2.17 6.71 -4.83
C ASP A 40 2.09 6.14 -3.40
N GLY A 41 3.06 6.53 -2.58
CA GLY A 41 3.19 6.01 -1.22
C GLY A 41 3.73 4.59 -1.11
N ALA A 42 4.21 3.99 -2.20
CA ALA A 42 5.04 2.78 -2.13
C ALA A 42 6.47 3.15 -1.70
N VAL A 43 6.94 2.53 -0.61
CA VAL A 43 8.30 2.70 -0.09
C VAL A 43 8.91 1.33 0.14
N LYS A 44 10.13 1.13 -0.36
CA LYS A 44 10.90 -0.09 -0.11
C LYS A 44 11.69 0.07 1.18
N ILE A 45 11.37 -0.75 2.18
CA ILE A 45 12.06 -0.79 3.48
C ILE A 45 12.73 -2.15 3.61
N GLY A 46 14.06 -2.16 3.51
CA GLY A 46 14.85 -3.40 3.42
C GLY A 46 14.45 -4.24 2.19
N LYS A 47 14.00 -5.47 2.43
CA LYS A 47 13.56 -6.40 1.36
C LYS A 47 12.06 -6.35 1.08
N GLN A 48 11.30 -5.51 1.79
CA GLN A 48 9.85 -5.51 1.71
C GLN A 48 9.33 -4.15 1.22
N TRP A 49 8.16 -4.19 0.58
CA TRP A 49 7.41 -3.00 0.23
C TRP A 49 6.42 -2.65 1.32
N ARG A 50 6.24 -1.35 1.53
CA ARG A 50 5.22 -0.75 2.37
C ARG A 50 4.46 0.29 1.58
N TYR A 51 3.16 0.37 1.82
CA TYR A 51 2.26 1.21 1.05
C TYR A 51 1.48 2.12 1.99
N SER A 52 1.46 3.41 1.73
CA SER A 52 0.58 4.31 2.46
C SER A 52 -0.85 4.19 1.94
N ARG A 53 -1.80 3.77 2.78
CA ARG A 53 -3.22 3.69 2.42
C ARG A 53 -3.75 5.05 1.98
N ARG A 54 -3.40 6.12 2.70
CA ARG A 54 -3.79 7.49 2.37
C ARG A 54 -3.30 7.92 0.98
N ARG A 55 -2.01 7.70 0.68
CA ARG A 55 -1.45 8.08 -0.62
C ARG A 55 -2.04 7.26 -1.77
N LEU A 56 -2.27 5.96 -1.55
CA LEU A 56 -2.94 5.13 -2.53
C LEU A 56 -4.37 5.61 -2.82
N PHE A 57 -5.10 6.01 -1.78
CA PHE A 57 -6.42 6.59 -1.93
C PHE A 57 -6.38 7.90 -2.72
N GLU A 58 -5.46 8.82 -2.38
CA GLU A 58 -5.27 10.09 -3.11
C GLU A 58 -4.94 9.85 -4.60
N MET A 59 -4.11 8.85 -4.91
CA MET A 59 -3.78 8.44 -6.28
C MET A 59 -5.01 7.94 -7.04
N ILE A 60 -5.87 7.12 -6.41
CA ILE A 60 -7.10 6.60 -7.02
C ILE A 60 -8.13 7.72 -7.22
N GLU A 61 -8.21 8.68 -6.29
CA GLU A 61 -9.08 9.86 -6.44
C GLU A 61 -8.59 10.85 -7.51
N GLY A 62 -7.40 10.62 -8.10
CA GLY A 62 -6.81 11.52 -9.08
C GLY A 62 -6.30 12.84 -8.48
N LYS A 63 -6.08 12.88 -7.16
CA LYS A 63 -5.49 14.02 -6.44
C LYS A 63 -3.97 13.91 -6.38
N SER A 64 -3.35 13.43 -7.46
CA SER A 64 -1.90 13.50 -7.63
C SER A 64 -1.52 14.98 -7.78
N ALA A 65 -0.88 15.53 -6.75
CA ALA A 65 -0.35 16.89 -6.75
C ALA A 65 0.83 17.04 -7.72
#